data_AF-A0A2Z6N6J6-F1
#
_entry.id   AF-A0A2Z6N6J6-F1
#
_cell.length_a   1.000
_cell.length_b   1.000
_cell.length_c   1.000
_cell.angle_alpha   90.00
_cell.angle_beta   90.00
_cell.angle_gamma   90.00
#
_symmetry.space_group_name_H-M   'P 1'
#
loop_
_entity.id
_entity.type
_entity.pdbx_description
1 polymer ?
#
loop_
_entity_poly.entity_id
_entity_poly.type
_entity_poly.pdbx_seq_one_letter_code
_entity_poly.pdbx_strand_id
1 'polypeptide(L)'
;MQELQKVSTLSFNQGDLNETGLEKDKFSEIQRDVKVAWIKGKRMWDEIQFQSLETENMTKFMFENQKNHSDSCQHSISLSGSELRNQKGIMVIPCGLTLWSHVTVVGTPRLAHWESDPKITVVKDEEEKVLVSQFMMELQGLKVVDEEEPPKILHFNPRLKGDYSGKPVIEQNTCYRMQWGSSLRCEGWKSRADEDTVDGQVKCEKWIRDDDSRSEESKATWWLPRMIGRKHKITLDWPYPFIEGRLFVLTLTAGLEGYHVSVDGKHVTSFPYRTGFSLEDATGLSIKGDVDVHSIYAASLPTSHPSFAPQMHLELLPQWKAPPILDVNVELFIGILSAGNHFAERMAVRKSWMQHKLIKSSDVVARFFVALHGRKDINLDIKKEADYFGDIIIVPYMDHYDLVVVKTVAIAEYGIRNVAAKNIMKCDDDTFVRLDSIISEVRKVGIGRSLYIGNMNYHHTPLRDGKWAVTYEEWAEEEYPTYANGPGYIISSDIAKFIVSNFEEHQLKLFKMEDVSMGMWVEQFNNSTAVEYVHSYKFCQFGCIEGYYTAHYQSPRQMICMWDKLQHKGKPLCCNNR
;
A
#
# COMPACT_ATOMS: atom_id res chain seq x y z
N MET A 1 -14.13 35.66 4.15
CA MET A 1 -13.80 34.22 4.02
C MET A 1 -14.46 33.74 2.74
N GLN A 2 -13.68 33.39 1.72
CA GLN A 2 -14.22 32.62 0.60
C GLN A 2 -14.64 31.25 1.12
N GLU A 3 -15.82 30.75 0.75
CA GLU A 3 -16.18 29.36 1.03
C GLU A 3 -15.16 28.45 0.35
N LEU A 4 -14.55 27.54 1.11
CA LEU A 4 -13.56 26.63 0.59
C LEU A 4 -14.25 25.67 -0.38
N GLN A 5 -13.80 25.65 -1.62
CA GLN A 5 -14.40 24.79 -2.63
C GLN A 5 -14.02 23.33 -2.38
N LYS A 6 -15.00 22.51 -2.00
CA LYS A 6 -14.82 21.08 -1.63
C LYS A 6 -14.79 20.13 -2.82
N VAL A 7 -15.20 20.62 -3.99
CA VAL A 7 -15.27 19.84 -5.24
C VAL A 7 -14.41 20.55 -6.26
N SER A 8 -13.56 19.81 -6.98
CA SER A 8 -12.73 20.40 -8.03
C SER A 8 -13.60 21.07 -9.10
N THR A 9 -13.17 22.25 -9.55
CA THR A 9 -13.79 23.03 -10.63
C THR A 9 -13.38 22.60 -12.02
N LEU A 10 -12.42 21.69 -12.13
CA LEU A 10 -11.99 21.13 -13.39
C LEU A 10 -13.23 20.61 -14.13
N SER A 11 -13.47 21.07 -15.36
CA SER A 11 -14.62 20.64 -16.14
C SER A 11 -14.17 20.22 -17.52
N PHE A 12 -14.54 19.02 -17.94
CA PHE A 12 -14.46 18.63 -19.35
C PHE A 12 -15.66 19.26 -20.07
N ASN A 13 -15.39 20.16 -21.02
CA ASN A 13 -16.46 20.86 -21.74
C ASN A 13 -17.42 19.85 -22.41
N GLN A 14 -18.70 19.99 -22.09
CA GLN A 14 -19.80 19.17 -22.60
C GLN A 14 -20.17 19.44 -24.07
N GLY A 15 -19.46 20.36 -24.75
CA GLY A 15 -19.82 20.93 -26.05
C GLY A 15 -19.92 19.96 -27.22
N ASP A 16 -19.36 18.75 -27.12
CA ASP A 16 -19.42 17.72 -28.18
C ASP A 16 -20.40 16.57 -27.84
N LEU A 17 -21.38 16.83 -26.97
CA LEU A 17 -22.49 15.90 -26.68
C LEU A 17 -23.57 15.97 -27.77
N ASN A 18 -23.25 15.51 -28.98
CA ASN A 18 -24.28 14.88 -29.81
C ASN A 18 -24.16 13.36 -29.62
N GLU A 19 -25.16 12.76 -28.97
CA GLU A 19 -25.30 11.31 -28.74
C GLU A 19 -25.46 10.48 -30.03
N THR A 20 -25.19 11.07 -31.20
CA THR A 20 -25.30 10.43 -32.51
C THR A 20 -24.10 10.85 -33.37
N GLY A 21 -22.99 10.14 -33.24
CA GLY A 21 -21.81 10.35 -34.07
C GLY A 21 -20.52 10.30 -33.27
N LEU A 22 -20.05 9.09 -32.98
CA LEU A 22 -18.67 8.88 -32.55
C LEU A 22 -17.75 9.23 -33.74
N GLU A 23 -17.39 10.50 -33.92
CA GLU A 23 -16.29 10.84 -34.81
C GLU A 23 -15.02 10.21 -34.24
N LYS A 24 -14.49 9.23 -34.97
CA LYS A 24 -13.43 8.32 -34.54
C LYS A 24 -12.03 8.95 -34.43
N ASP A 25 -11.84 10.23 -34.74
CA ASP A 25 -10.53 10.69 -35.23
C ASP A 25 -9.81 11.81 -34.45
N LYS A 26 -10.25 12.21 -33.25
CA LYS A 26 -9.57 13.31 -32.52
C LYS A 26 -9.15 13.07 -31.07
N PHE A 27 -9.60 11.99 -30.42
CA PHE A 27 -9.28 11.75 -29.01
C PHE A 27 -8.46 10.48 -28.81
N SER A 28 -7.38 10.61 -28.03
CA SER A 28 -6.61 9.48 -27.48
C SER A 28 -7.51 8.58 -26.62
N GLU A 29 -7.11 7.32 -26.42
CA GLU A 29 -7.87 6.34 -25.64
C GLU A 29 -8.16 6.83 -24.22
N ILE A 30 -7.13 7.34 -23.54
CA ILE A 30 -7.24 7.91 -22.19
C ILE A 30 -8.26 9.05 -22.12
N GLN A 31 -8.34 9.94 -23.12
CA GLN A 31 -9.32 11.04 -23.12
C GLN A 31 -10.76 10.53 -23.18
N ARG A 32 -11.01 9.38 -23.82
CA ARG A 32 -12.34 8.75 -23.82
C ARG A 32 -12.67 8.16 -22.45
N ASP A 33 -11.72 7.48 -21.83
CA ASP A 33 -11.91 6.87 -20.50
C ASP A 33 -12.16 7.93 -19.43
N VAL A 34 -11.40 9.03 -19.49
CA VAL A 34 -11.60 10.22 -18.67
C VAL A 34 -13.03 10.76 -18.81
N LYS A 35 -13.53 10.89 -20.05
CA LYS A 35 -14.90 11.38 -20.32
C LYS A 35 -15.96 10.44 -19.73
N VAL A 36 -15.79 9.12 -19.89
CA VAL A 36 -16.71 8.11 -19.35
C VAL A 36 -16.72 8.14 -17.82
N ALA A 37 -15.53 8.16 -17.21
CA ALA A 37 -15.39 8.21 -15.75
C ALA A 37 -15.99 9.49 -15.16
N TRP A 38 -15.85 10.63 -15.85
CA TRP A 38 -16.46 11.90 -15.44
C TRP A 38 -17.99 11.86 -15.47
N ILE A 39 -18.59 11.33 -16.54
CA ILE A 39 -20.05 11.23 -16.66
C ILE A 39 -20.62 10.33 -15.55
N LYS A 40 -20.01 9.15 -15.34
CA LYS A 40 -20.43 8.22 -14.29
C LYS A 40 -20.26 8.83 -12.90
N GLY A 41 -19.10 9.44 -12.65
CA GLY A 41 -18.78 10.03 -11.35
C GLY A 41 -19.70 11.20 -11.02
N LYS A 42 -19.94 12.11 -11.96
CA LYS A 42 -20.85 13.24 -11.74
C LYS A 42 -22.25 12.79 -11.34
N ARG A 43 -22.82 11.80 -12.04
CA ARG A 43 -24.13 11.21 -11.68
C ARG A 43 -24.13 10.63 -10.27
N MET A 44 -23.08 9.87 -9.92
CA MET A 44 -22.95 9.28 -8.58
C MET A 44 -22.80 10.35 -7.50
N TRP A 45 -22.06 11.43 -7.77
CA TRP A 45 -21.89 12.54 -6.84
C TRP A 45 -23.19 13.29 -6.62
N ASP A 46 -23.95 13.56 -7.67
CA ASP A 46 -25.26 14.19 -7.58
C ASP A 46 -26.20 13.35 -6.70
N GLU A 47 -26.26 12.02 -6.90
CA GLU A 47 -27.03 11.09 -6.04
C GLU A 47 -26.63 11.18 -4.55
N ILE A 48 -25.33 11.25 -4.26
CA ILE A 48 -24.80 11.39 -2.88
C ILE A 48 -25.21 12.73 -2.26
N GLN A 49 -25.19 13.81 -3.05
CA GLN A 49 -25.65 15.13 -2.60
C GLN A 49 -27.14 15.10 -2.24
N PHE A 50 -27.99 14.53 -3.09
CA PHE A 50 -29.42 14.40 -2.81
C PHE A 50 -29.71 13.57 -1.55
N GLN A 51 -29.07 12.41 -1.38
CA GLN A 51 -29.30 11.57 -0.20
C GLN A 51 -28.87 12.24 1.12
N SER A 52 -27.76 13.00 1.11
CA SER A 52 -27.31 13.70 2.31
C SER A 52 -28.31 14.77 2.79
N LEU A 53 -28.99 15.45 1.85
CA LEU A 53 -30.02 16.45 2.15
C LEU A 53 -31.28 15.80 2.76
N GLU A 54 -31.63 14.58 2.34
CA GLU A 54 -32.71 13.80 2.96
C GLU A 54 -32.30 13.26 4.35
N THR A 55 -31.02 12.92 4.54
CA THR A 55 -30.50 12.37 5.80
C THR A 55 -30.33 13.45 6.88
N GLU A 56 -30.07 14.71 6.51
CA GLU A 56 -30.06 15.85 7.45
C GLU A 56 -31.45 16.15 8.05
N ASN A 57 -32.54 15.80 7.38
CA ASN A 57 -33.89 15.87 7.95
C ASN A 57 -34.26 14.63 8.80
N MET A 58 -33.50 13.56 8.69
CA MET A 58 -33.81 12.25 9.31
C MET A 58 -32.81 11.86 10.43
N THR A 59 -31.82 12.70 10.70
CA THR A 59 -30.75 12.49 11.70
C THR A 59 -31.24 12.51 13.15
N LYS A 60 -32.52 12.84 13.40
CA LYS A 60 -33.16 12.71 14.71
C LYS A 60 -33.81 11.34 14.97
N PHE A 61 -33.91 10.47 13.94
CA PHE A 61 -34.68 9.21 14.02
C PHE A 61 -33.89 7.92 13.71
N MET A 62 -32.63 8.00 13.27
CA MET A 62 -31.86 6.82 12.82
C MET A 62 -30.83 6.27 13.81
N PHE A 63 -30.69 6.82 15.02
CA PHE A 63 -29.70 6.35 16.00
C PHE A 63 -30.03 4.99 16.65
N GLU A 64 -31.14 4.33 16.29
CA GLU A 64 -31.52 3.04 16.90
C GLU A 64 -31.70 1.86 15.92
N ASN A 65 -31.65 2.04 14.60
CA ASN A 65 -32.10 0.97 13.67
C ASN A 65 -31.16 0.54 12.53
N GLN A 66 -29.88 0.93 12.50
CA GLN A 66 -28.91 0.31 11.58
C GLN A 66 -28.22 -0.91 12.21
N LYS A 67 -28.95 -2.02 12.30
CA LYS A 67 -28.41 -3.33 12.67
C LYS A 67 -28.40 -4.36 11.54
N ASN A 68 -28.91 -4.05 10.35
CA ASN A 68 -29.37 -5.11 9.45
C ASN A 68 -28.71 -5.22 8.07
N HIS A 69 -27.55 -4.60 7.80
CA HIS A 69 -26.82 -4.89 6.55
C HIS A 69 -25.29 -4.80 6.64
N SER A 70 -24.69 -5.26 7.74
CA SER A 70 -23.25 -5.53 7.85
C SER A 70 -23.03 -7.01 8.18
N ASP A 71 -22.14 -7.70 7.47
CA ASP A 71 -21.74 -9.08 7.80
C ASP A 71 -21.38 -9.17 9.29
N SER A 72 -22.10 -10.02 10.04
CA SER A 72 -21.90 -10.16 11.48
C SER A 72 -20.51 -10.77 11.76
N CYS A 73 -19.71 -10.14 12.62
CA CYS A 73 -18.42 -10.70 13.03
C CYS A 73 -18.62 -12.00 13.81
N GLN A 74 -18.21 -13.12 13.22
CA GLN A 74 -18.24 -14.42 13.88
C GLN A 74 -16.96 -14.62 14.69
N HIS A 75 -17.08 -15.04 15.95
CA HIS A 75 -15.94 -15.34 16.82
C HIS A 75 -15.09 -16.53 16.34
N SER A 76 -15.68 -17.39 15.51
CA SER A 76 -15.00 -18.50 14.84
C SER A 76 -15.64 -18.82 13.50
N ILE A 77 -14.84 -19.20 12.53
CA ILE A 77 -15.25 -19.58 11.19
C ILE A 77 -14.55 -20.89 10.84
N SER A 78 -15.28 -21.84 10.25
CA SER A 78 -14.75 -23.13 9.82
C SER A 78 -15.12 -23.38 8.36
N LEU A 79 -14.19 -23.90 7.57
CA LEU A 79 -14.43 -24.32 6.19
C LEU A 79 -13.79 -25.68 5.94
N SER A 80 -14.51 -26.56 5.26
CA SER A 80 -13.95 -27.77 4.66
C SER A 80 -13.14 -27.44 3.40
N GLY A 81 -12.26 -28.35 3.00
CA GLY A 81 -11.50 -28.23 1.76
C GLY A 81 -12.37 -28.09 0.51
N SER A 82 -13.54 -28.73 0.49
CA SER A 82 -14.53 -28.59 -0.58
C SER A 82 -15.15 -27.20 -0.64
N GLU A 83 -15.51 -26.62 0.51
CA GLU A 83 -16.09 -25.28 0.58
C GLU A 83 -15.09 -24.21 0.17
N LEU A 84 -13.83 -24.36 0.57
CA LEU A 84 -12.75 -23.46 0.17
C LEU A 84 -12.58 -23.43 -1.35
N ARG A 85 -12.61 -24.59 -2.02
CA ARG A 85 -12.54 -24.67 -3.49
C ARG A 85 -13.72 -23.97 -4.17
N ASN A 86 -14.91 -24.09 -3.61
CA ASN A 86 -16.10 -23.41 -4.12
C ASN A 86 -16.01 -21.88 -3.96
N GLN A 87 -15.30 -21.40 -2.92
CA GLN A 87 -15.05 -19.99 -2.65
C GLN A 87 -13.77 -19.46 -3.33
N LYS A 88 -13.40 -20.00 -4.50
CA LYS A 88 -12.18 -19.61 -5.26
C LYS A 88 -10.87 -19.72 -4.46
N GLY A 89 -10.79 -20.56 -3.44
CA GLY A 89 -9.57 -20.79 -2.67
C GLY A 89 -9.32 -19.78 -1.55
N ILE A 90 -10.33 -18.98 -1.16
CA ILE A 90 -10.19 -17.92 -0.15
C ILE A 90 -11.23 -18.12 0.96
N MET A 91 -10.78 -18.10 2.20
CA MET A 91 -11.61 -17.99 3.40
C MET A 91 -11.71 -16.52 3.80
N VAL A 92 -12.93 -15.98 3.87
CA VAL A 92 -13.17 -14.60 4.33
C VAL A 92 -13.21 -14.57 5.85
N ILE A 93 -12.49 -13.60 6.44
CA ILE A 93 -12.47 -13.30 7.88
C ILE A 93 -12.99 -11.86 8.03
N PRO A 94 -14.32 -11.65 8.08
CA PRO A 94 -14.91 -10.32 7.82
C PRO A 94 -14.39 -9.18 8.69
N CYS A 95 -13.95 -9.49 9.92
CA CYS A 95 -13.51 -8.52 10.92
C CYS A 95 -12.01 -8.64 11.24
N GLY A 96 -11.28 -9.38 10.41
CA GLY A 96 -9.85 -9.62 10.56
C GLY A 96 -9.48 -10.46 11.78
N LEU A 97 -8.24 -10.31 12.23
CA LEU A 97 -7.70 -10.95 13.42
C LEU A 97 -7.60 -9.94 14.56
N THR A 98 -7.51 -10.45 15.79
CA THR A 98 -7.10 -9.72 16.99
C THR A 98 -5.97 -10.47 17.69
N LEU A 99 -5.43 -9.91 18.77
CA LEU A 99 -4.43 -10.61 19.58
C LEU A 99 -4.98 -11.96 20.02
N TRP A 100 -4.15 -13.00 19.92
CA TRP A 100 -4.47 -14.39 20.24
C TRP A 100 -5.47 -15.06 19.30
N SER A 101 -5.96 -14.38 18.26
CA SER A 101 -6.62 -15.05 17.15
C SER A 101 -5.69 -16.11 16.57
N HIS A 102 -6.28 -17.22 16.18
CA HIS A 102 -5.53 -18.31 15.57
C HIS A 102 -6.26 -18.89 14.38
N VAL A 103 -5.48 -19.32 13.40
CA VAL A 103 -5.93 -19.97 12.17
C VAL A 103 -5.23 -21.32 12.08
N THR A 104 -6.02 -22.39 12.03
CA THR A 104 -5.54 -23.76 11.91
C THR A 104 -5.89 -24.31 10.55
N VAL A 105 -4.90 -24.87 9.86
CA VAL A 105 -5.01 -25.51 8.55
C VAL A 105 -4.62 -26.97 8.70
N VAL A 106 -5.51 -27.87 8.32
CA VAL A 106 -5.24 -29.29 8.20
C VAL A 106 -5.08 -29.61 6.72
N GLY A 107 -3.92 -30.11 6.33
CA GLY A 107 -3.58 -30.34 4.93
C GLY A 107 -2.64 -31.52 4.70
N THR A 108 -2.49 -31.89 3.44
CA THR A 108 -1.53 -32.90 2.99
C THR A 108 -0.76 -32.35 1.79
N PRO A 109 0.56 -32.14 1.90
CA PRO A 109 1.37 -31.68 0.77
C PRO A 109 1.37 -32.73 -0.33
N ARG A 110 1.23 -32.32 -1.58
CA ARG A 110 1.23 -33.22 -2.72
C ARG A 110 2.65 -33.70 -3.02
N LEU A 111 2.73 -34.86 -3.68
CA LEU A 111 3.97 -35.39 -4.21
C LEU A 111 4.57 -34.39 -5.21
N ALA A 112 5.89 -34.28 -5.20
CA ALA A 112 6.56 -33.36 -6.10
C ALA A 112 6.38 -33.76 -7.56
N HIS A 113 6.27 -32.76 -8.43
CA HIS A 113 6.04 -32.92 -9.86
C HIS A 113 7.08 -32.14 -10.67
N TRP A 114 7.24 -32.50 -11.93
CA TRP A 114 8.23 -31.88 -12.81
C TRP A 114 7.70 -30.60 -13.43
N GLU A 115 8.36 -29.48 -13.19
CA GLU A 115 8.01 -28.15 -13.70
C GLU A 115 9.12 -27.61 -14.61
N SER A 116 8.74 -27.12 -15.79
CA SER A 116 9.68 -26.60 -16.79
C SER A 116 10.03 -25.11 -16.61
N ASP A 117 9.18 -24.35 -15.90
CA ASP A 117 9.38 -22.92 -15.61
C ASP A 117 9.02 -22.61 -14.14
N PRO A 118 9.79 -23.13 -13.17
CA PRO A 118 9.49 -22.97 -11.76
C PRO A 118 9.80 -21.54 -11.29
N LYS A 119 8.82 -20.89 -10.63
CA LYS A 119 8.99 -19.53 -10.07
C LYS A 119 9.98 -19.42 -8.89
N ILE A 120 10.53 -20.55 -8.44
CA ILE A 120 11.37 -20.65 -7.23
C ILE A 120 12.85 -20.92 -7.49
N THR A 121 13.23 -21.26 -8.72
CA THR A 121 14.62 -21.48 -9.11
C THR A 121 14.81 -21.22 -10.61
N VAL A 122 15.99 -20.75 -11.00
CA VAL A 122 16.34 -20.63 -12.42
C VAL A 122 16.78 -22.00 -12.92
N VAL A 123 16.13 -22.49 -13.97
CA VAL A 123 16.55 -23.70 -14.69
C VAL A 123 17.88 -23.39 -15.39
N LYS A 124 18.92 -24.18 -15.10
CA LYS A 124 20.27 -23.87 -15.58
C LYS A 124 20.55 -24.29 -17.03
N ASP A 125 19.71 -25.14 -17.63
CA ASP A 125 19.85 -25.64 -19.00
C ASP A 125 18.48 -25.85 -19.69
N GLU A 126 18.40 -25.64 -21.02
CA GLU A 126 17.15 -25.63 -21.82
C GLU A 126 16.35 -26.96 -21.83
N GLU A 127 16.88 -28.05 -21.26
CA GLU A 127 16.26 -29.39 -21.26
C GLU A 127 15.90 -29.95 -19.86
N GLU A 128 16.23 -29.28 -18.75
CA GLU A 128 16.01 -29.83 -17.40
C GLU A 128 14.73 -29.32 -16.72
N LYS A 129 13.78 -30.22 -16.44
CA LYS A 129 12.65 -29.94 -15.54
C LYS A 129 13.09 -30.01 -14.09
N VAL A 130 12.57 -29.16 -13.23
CA VAL A 130 12.83 -29.19 -11.78
C VAL A 130 11.70 -29.91 -11.06
N LEU A 131 12.04 -30.76 -10.10
CA LEU A 131 11.05 -31.43 -9.26
C LEU A 131 10.60 -30.47 -8.13
N VAL A 132 9.35 -30.02 -8.18
CA VAL A 132 8.79 -28.99 -7.28
C VAL A 132 7.69 -29.58 -6.41
N SER A 133 7.70 -29.23 -5.11
CA SER A 133 6.58 -29.38 -4.20
C SER A 133 6.57 -28.19 -3.26
N GLN A 134 5.58 -27.31 -3.41
CA GLN A 134 5.50 -26.05 -2.69
C GLN A 134 4.06 -25.64 -2.47
N PHE A 135 3.74 -25.15 -1.27
CA PHE A 135 2.45 -24.51 -1.00
C PHE A 135 2.63 -23.20 -0.25
N MET A 136 1.61 -22.35 -0.28
CA MET A 136 1.62 -21.05 0.36
C MET A 136 0.34 -20.86 1.16
N MET A 137 0.48 -20.28 2.35
CA MET A 137 -0.62 -19.76 3.16
C MET A 137 -0.44 -18.25 3.27
N GLU A 138 -1.45 -17.50 2.85
CA GLU A 138 -1.41 -16.04 2.78
C GLU A 138 -2.54 -15.42 3.60
N LEU A 139 -2.18 -14.57 4.58
CA LEU A 139 -3.13 -13.60 5.15
C LEU A 139 -3.20 -12.39 4.22
N GLN A 140 -4.41 -12.03 3.80
CA GLN A 140 -4.67 -11.03 2.77
C GLN A 140 -5.59 -9.91 3.27
N GLY A 141 -5.35 -8.69 2.80
CA GLY A 141 -6.24 -7.55 3.00
C GLY A 141 -7.27 -7.41 1.89
N LEU A 142 -8.36 -8.20 1.94
CA LEU A 142 -9.38 -8.26 0.88
C LEU A 142 -10.20 -6.97 0.71
N LYS A 143 -10.16 -6.05 1.68
CA LYS A 143 -10.94 -4.79 1.66
C LYS A 143 -10.18 -3.59 1.06
N VAL A 144 -8.96 -3.80 0.55
CA VAL A 144 -8.01 -2.67 0.39
C VAL A 144 -8.05 -1.98 -0.97
N VAL A 145 -8.43 -2.58 -2.10
CA VAL A 145 -8.65 -1.84 -3.38
C VAL A 145 -9.47 -2.71 -4.35
N ASP A 146 -10.44 -2.14 -5.07
CA ASP A 146 -11.00 -2.79 -6.27
C ASP A 146 -9.96 -2.63 -7.41
N GLU A 147 -9.58 -3.73 -8.08
CA GLU A 147 -8.62 -3.84 -9.21
C GLU A 147 -7.11 -4.02 -8.92
N GLU A 148 -6.64 -3.88 -7.67
CA GLU A 148 -5.28 -4.33 -7.29
C GLU A 148 -5.30 -5.70 -6.60
N GLU A 149 -4.24 -6.51 -6.78
CA GLU A 149 -4.12 -7.74 -5.99
C GLU A 149 -4.07 -7.39 -4.49
N PRO A 150 -4.83 -8.08 -3.62
CA PRO A 150 -4.88 -7.76 -2.21
C PRO A 150 -3.47 -7.85 -1.60
N PRO A 151 -3.12 -6.93 -0.69
CA PRO A 151 -1.84 -6.98 -0.01
C PRO A 151 -1.70 -8.28 0.79
N LYS A 152 -0.49 -8.83 0.83
CA LYS A 152 -0.17 -10.07 1.54
C LYS A 152 0.46 -9.66 2.87
N ILE A 153 -0.36 -9.63 3.92
CA ILE A 153 0.03 -9.23 5.27
C ILE A 153 1.09 -10.20 5.81
N LEU A 154 0.84 -11.49 5.61
CA LEU A 154 1.78 -12.58 5.82
C LEU A 154 1.71 -13.52 4.63
N HIS A 155 2.83 -13.70 3.95
CA HIS A 155 3.03 -14.75 2.96
C HIS A 155 3.92 -15.82 3.60
N PHE A 156 3.34 -16.95 3.99
CA PHE A 156 4.04 -18.10 4.54
C PHE A 156 4.20 -19.18 3.47
N ASN A 157 5.44 -19.51 3.13
CA ASN A 157 5.76 -20.27 1.93
C ASN A 157 6.75 -21.42 2.20
N PRO A 158 6.24 -22.60 2.63
CA PRO A 158 7.03 -23.82 2.69
C PRO A 158 7.35 -24.37 1.30
N ARG A 159 8.64 -24.57 1.05
CA ARG A 159 9.16 -25.27 -0.13
C ARG A 159 9.71 -26.61 0.33
N LEU A 160 9.11 -27.70 -0.13
CA LEU A 160 9.54 -29.07 0.18
C LEU A 160 10.63 -29.51 -0.80
N LYS A 161 10.49 -29.13 -2.08
CA LYS A 161 11.47 -29.37 -3.15
C LYS A 161 11.49 -28.24 -4.18
N GLY A 162 12.56 -28.17 -4.97
CA GLY A 162 12.71 -27.24 -6.10
C GLY A 162 13.28 -25.87 -5.75
N ASP A 163 13.61 -25.63 -4.48
CA ASP A 163 14.27 -24.40 -4.06
C ASP A 163 15.73 -24.36 -4.58
N TYR A 164 16.23 -23.16 -4.92
CA TYR A 164 17.58 -22.96 -5.44
C TYR A 164 18.70 -23.48 -4.53
N SER A 165 18.46 -23.57 -3.21
CA SER A 165 19.42 -24.14 -2.25
C SER A 165 19.53 -25.66 -2.33
N GLY A 166 18.62 -26.31 -3.07
CA GLY A 166 18.45 -27.77 -3.12
C GLY A 166 17.85 -28.37 -1.85
N LYS A 167 17.43 -27.55 -0.89
CA LYS A 167 16.96 -27.97 0.44
C LYS A 167 15.54 -27.48 0.75
N PRO A 168 14.79 -28.17 1.62
CA PRO A 168 13.54 -27.66 2.14
C PRO A 168 13.73 -26.37 2.94
N VAL A 169 12.89 -25.38 2.69
CA VAL A 169 12.98 -24.05 3.29
C VAL A 169 11.59 -23.48 3.56
N ILE A 170 11.47 -22.73 4.64
CA ILE A 170 10.27 -21.90 4.88
C ILE A 170 10.66 -20.46 4.64
N GLU A 171 10.01 -19.81 3.67
CA GLU A 171 10.17 -18.38 3.41
C GLU A 171 8.93 -17.62 3.87
N GLN A 172 9.15 -16.47 4.52
CA GLN A 172 8.10 -15.59 5.01
C GLN A 172 8.34 -14.17 4.56
N ASN A 173 7.30 -13.49 4.11
CA ASN A 173 7.39 -12.11 3.67
C ASN A 173 6.05 -11.38 3.80
N THR A 174 6.06 -10.09 3.51
CA THR A 174 4.89 -9.23 3.42
C THR A 174 4.96 -8.48 2.09
N CYS A 175 3.81 -8.30 1.45
CA CYS A 175 3.67 -7.56 0.20
C CYS A 175 2.64 -6.43 0.37
N TYR A 176 3.09 -5.18 0.33
CA TYR A 176 2.23 -3.98 0.41
C TYR A 176 2.30 -3.22 -0.90
N ARG A 177 1.16 -2.86 -1.49
CA ARG A 177 1.07 -2.23 -2.83
C ARG A 177 1.97 -2.93 -3.87
N MET A 178 1.90 -4.27 -3.88
CA MET A 178 2.71 -5.20 -4.68
C MET A 178 4.23 -5.16 -4.46
N GLN A 179 4.73 -4.42 -3.46
CA GLN A 179 6.13 -4.42 -3.09
C GLN A 179 6.40 -5.41 -1.98
N TRP A 180 7.25 -6.39 -2.29
CA TRP A 180 7.77 -7.32 -1.31
C TRP A 180 8.78 -6.63 -0.39
N GLY A 181 8.64 -6.80 0.92
CA GLY A 181 9.69 -6.43 1.85
C GLY A 181 10.86 -7.42 1.82
N SER A 182 11.83 -7.25 2.72
CA SER A 182 12.96 -8.18 2.87
C SER A 182 12.48 -9.55 3.32
N SER A 183 12.83 -10.66 2.66
CA SER A 183 12.32 -11.98 3.10
C SER A 183 12.99 -12.50 4.38
N LEU A 184 12.22 -13.23 5.19
CA LEU A 184 12.72 -13.99 6.34
C LEU A 184 12.72 -15.47 5.94
N ARG A 185 13.88 -16.11 6.00
CA ARG A 185 14.09 -17.43 5.42
C ARG A 185 14.66 -18.39 6.47
N CYS A 186 13.96 -19.47 6.71
CA CYS A 186 14.34 -20.50 7.66
C CYS A 186 14.88 -21.73 6.91
N GLU A 187 16.18 -21.95 6.97
CA GLU A 187 16.93 -23.01 6.23
C GLU A 187 17.33 -24.19 7.13
N GLY A 188 16.71 -24.31 8.31
CA GLY A 188 17.00 -25.35 9.29
C GLY A 188 18.03 -24.98 10.35
N TRP A 189 18.52 -23.74 10.35
CA TRP A 189 19.33 -23.20 11.46
C TRP A 189 18.45 -22.48 12.48
N LYS A 190 18.75 -22.65 13.77
CA LYS A 190 18.08 -21.87 14.83
C LYS A 190 18.54 -20.42 14.79
N SER A 191 17.61 -19.46 14.83
CA SER A 191 17.94 -18.05 15.00
C SER A 191 18.56 -17.78 16.37
N ARG A 192 19.39 -16.72 16.47
CA ARG A 192 20.06 -16.33 17.71
C ARG A 192 19.05 -15.81 18.74
N ALA A 193 19.00 -16.45 19.91
CA ALA A 193 17.97 -16.18 20.92
C ALA A 193 18.18 -14.86 21.68
N ASP A 194 19.35 -14.24 21.57
CA ASP A 194 19.75 -13.01 22.25
C ASP A 194 19.42 -11.72 21.47
N GLU A 195 19.17 -11.81 20.15
CA GLU A 195 18.88 -10.65 19.29
C GLU A 195 17.71 -10.85 18.30
N ASP A 196 17.23 -12.09 18.09
CA ASP A 196 16.26 -12.43 17.02
C ASP A 196 15.02 -13.20 17.52
N THR A 197 14.31 -12.65 18.51
CA THR A 197 13.03 -13.20 18.98
C THR A 197 11.82 -12.32 18.64
N VAL A 198 10.65 -12.94 18.59
CA VAL A 198 9.33 -12.30 18.51
C VAL A 198 8.51 -12.91 19.66
N ASP A 199 8.04 -12.10 20.62
CA ASP A 199 7.35 -12.58 21.82
C ASP A 199 8.14 -13.66 22.60
N GLY A 200 9.47 -13.52 22.61
CA GLY A 200 10.39 -14.49 23.23
C GLY A 200 10.53 -15.83 22.48
N GLN A 201 9.90 -15.99 21.31
CA GLN A 201 10.09 -17.14 20.41
C GLN A 201 11.12 -16.80 19.33
N VAL A 202 11.95 -17.76 18.93
CA VAL A 202 12.94 -17.54 17.86
C VAL A 202 12.27 -17.36 16.50
N LYS A 203 12.85 -16.53 15.63
CA LYS A 203 12.38 -16.38 14.24
C LYS A 203 12.39 -17.71 13.47
N CYS A 204 13.44 -18.53 13.59
CA CYS A 204 13.52 -19.85 12.97
C CYS A 204 13.97 -20.92 13.98
N GLU A 205 13.30 -22.07 13.99
CA GLU A 205 13.75 -23.26 14.72
C GLU A 205 14.71 -24.13 13.91
N LYS A 206 15.53 -24.92 14.62
CA LYS A 206 16.42 -25.91 14.00
C LYS A 206 15.63 -27.13 13.52
N TRP A 207 15.98 -27.65 12.35
CA TRP A 207 15.60 -28.99 11.90
C TRP A 207 16.79 -29.73 11.29
N ILE A 208 16.71 -31.06 11.24
CA ILE A 208 17.72 -31.97 10.71
C ILE A 208 17.99 -31.63 9.25
N ARG A 209 19.27 -31.54 8.89
CA ARG A 209 19.73 -31.33 7.52
C ARG A 209 20.62 -32.50 7.08
N ASP A 210 20.63 -32.81 5.79
CA ASP A 210 21.46 -33.90 5.25
C ASP A 210 22.97 -33.62 5.34
N ASP A 211 23.37 -32.36 5.52
CA ASP A 211 24.76 -31.92 5.71
C ASP A 211 25.21 -31.83 7.17
N ASP A 212 24.36 -32.22 8.14
CA ASP A 212 24.80 -32.38 9.53
C ASP A 212 25.78 -33.57 9.60
N SER A 213 27.07 -33.26 9.51
CA SER A 213 28.13 -34.18 9.87
C SER A 213 27.82 -34.70 11.28
N ARG A 214 27.49 -35.99 11.38
CA ARG A 214 27.32 -36.74 12.64
C ARG A 214 28.64 -36.83 13.44
N SER A 215 29.30 -35.71 13.73
CA SER A 215 30.63 -35.67 14.34
C SER A 215 30.69 -35.05 15.74
N GLU A 216 29.63 -34.43 16.27
CA GLU A 216 29.72 -33.78 17.60
C GLU A 216 28.72 -34.28 18.67
N GLU A 217 27.72 -35.10 18.35
CA GLU A 217 26.81 -35.66 19.39
C GLU A 217 26.94 -37.18 19.61
N SER A 218 27.63 -37.90 18.73
CA SER A 218 27.86 -39.35 18.86
C SER A 218 28.97 -39.73 19.86
N LYS A 219 29.63 -38.74 20.50
CA LYS A 219 30.65 -38.97 21.54
C LYS A 219 30.13 -38.79 22.97
N ALA A 220 28.88 -38.39 23.19
CA ALA A 220 28.34 -38.17 24.53
C ALA A 220 27.73 -39.43 25.18
N THR A 221 27.59 -40.54 24.44
CA THR A 221 26.87 -41.74 24.92
C THR A 221 27.72 -42.75 25.69
N TRP A 222 29.03 -42.52 25.86
CA TRP A 222 29.93 -43.52 26.47
C TRP A 222 30.47 -43.18 27.87
N TRP A 223 29.98 -42.13 28.53
CA TRP A 223 30.51 -41.69 29.83
C TRP A 223 29.47 -41.25 30.87
N LEU A 224 28.30 -41.89 30.92
CA LEU A 224 27.39 -41.76 32.06
C LEU A 224 27.05 -43.14 32.62
N PRO A 225 27.64 -43.47 33.78
CA PRO A 225 26.93 -43.16 35.01
C PRO A 225 27.83 -42.50 36.03
N ARG A 226 27.91 -41.17 35.99
CA ARG A 226 28.34 -40.30 37.09
C ARG A 226 28.19 -38.86 36.63
N MET A 227 27.13 -38.18 37.07
CA MET A 227 27.09 -36.74 37.36
C MET A 227 25.61 -36.35 37.59
N ILE A 228 25.24 -36.26 38.86
CA ILE A 228 24.00 -35.61 39.32
C ILE A 228 24.23 -34.10 39.23
N GLY A 229 23.33 -33.34 38.58
CA GLY A 229 23.21 -31.90 38.85
C GLY A 229 23.30 -30.90 37.69
N ARG A 230 23.25 -31.28 36.41
CA ARG A 230 23.03 -30.31 35.31
C ARG A 230 21.71 -30.57 34.59
N LYS A 231 20.83 -29.56 34.55
CA LYS A 231 19.68 -29.53 33.62
C LYS A 231 20.22 -29.38 32.20
N HIS A 232 20.57 -30.49 31.56
CA HIS A 232 20.79 -30.50 30.13
C HIS A 232 19.45 -30.29 29.42
N LYS A 233 19.32 -29.18 28.71
CA LYS A 233 18.25 -28.97 27.73
C LYS A 233 18.55 -29.95 26.60
N ILE A 234 17.81 -31.06 26.53
CA ILE A 234 17.92 -32.01 25.41
C ILE A 234 17.41 -31.28 24.17
N THR A 235 18.30 -30.90 23.27
CA THR A 235 17.95 -30.44 21.93
C THR A 235 17.63 -31.67 21.10
N LEU A 236 16.37 -32.11 21.09
CA LEU A 236 15.93 -33.04 20.04
C LEU A 236 15.97 -32.27 18.72
N ASP A 237 16.82 -32.70 17.80
CA ASP A 237 16.78 -32.27 16.41
C ASP A 237 15.61 -32.97 15.71
N TRP A 238 14.81 -32.20 14.96
CA TRP A 238 13.55 -32.68 14.36
C TRP A 238 13.61 -32.56 12.83
N PRO A 239 12.92 -33.40 12.05
CA PRO A 239 12.88 -33.24 10.60
C PRO A 239 12.15 -31.97 10.18
N TYR A 240 12.29 -31.61 8.89
CA TYR A 240 11.51 -30.54 8.27
C TYR A 240 9.99 -30.79 8.51
N PRO A 241 9.20 -29.75 8.89
CA PRO A 241 7.85 -29.95 9.41
C PRO A 241 6.79 -30.38 8.38
N PHE A 242 7.11 -30.35 7.08
CA PHE A 242 6.17 -30.75 6.02
C PHE A 242 6.74 -31.91 5.21
N ILE A 243 5.95 -32.96 5.03
CA ILE A 243 6.36 -34.17 4.31
C ILE A 243 5.30 -34.49 3.26
N GLU A 244 5.73 -34.75 2.03
CA GLU A 244 4.86 -35.14 0.92
C GLU A 244 3.98 -36.34 1.31
N GLY A 245 2.67 -36.24 1.03
CA GLY A 245 1.69 -37.28 1.32
C GLY A 245 1.36 -37.49 2.80
N ARG A 246 1.92 -36.71 3.73
CA ARG A 246 1.60 -36.79 5.16
C ARG A 246 0.74 -35.61 5.60
N LEU A 247 -0.22 -35.93 6.48
CA LEU A 247 -1.08 -34.92 7.08
C LEU A 247 -0.27 -34.06 8.06
N PHE A 248 -0.50 -32.75 8.02
CA PHE A 248 0.00 -31.78 9.00
C PHE A 248 -1.17 -30.99 9.60
N VAL A 249 -0.95 -30.49 10.83
CA VAL A 249 -1.79 -29.48 11.47
C VAL A 249 -0.97 -28.22 11.69
N LEU A 250 -1.18 -27.21 10.84
CA LEU A 250 -0.51 -25.92 10.94
C LEU A 250 -1.40 -24.96 11.73
N THR A 251 -0.88 -24.34 12.78
CA THR A 251 -1.58 -23.30 13.53
C THR A 251 -0.76 -22.00 13.49
N LEU A 252 -1.36 -20.96 12.91
CA LEU A 252 -0.89 -19.59 12.95
C LEU A 252 -1.54 -18.89 14.15
N THR A 253 -0.77 -18.23 15.01
CA THR A 253 -1.27 -17.47 16.16
C THR A 253 -0.79 -16.03 16.08
N ALA A 254 -1.69 -15.06 16.29
CA ALA A 254 -1.35 -13.65 16.41
C ALA A 254 -0.84 -13.33 17.84
N GLY A 255 0.45 -13.07 17.97
CA GLY A 255 1.10 -12.64 19.22
C GLY A 255 1.07 -11.13 19.43
N LEU A 256 1.86 -10.61 20.37
CA LEU A 256 1.96 -9.17 20.64
C LEU A 256 2.92 -8.48 19.65
N GLU A 257 3.99 -9.16 19.27
CA GLU A 257 5.05 -8.64 18.40
C GLU A 257 5.04 -9.23 16.98
N GLY A 258 4.35 -10.36 16.77
CA GLY A 258 4.24 -10.97 15.45
C GLY A 258 3.35 -12.19 15.36
N TYR A 259 3.43 -12.88 14.23
CA TYR A 259 2.75 -14.14 13.99
C TYR A 259 3.64 -15.33 14.35
N HIS A 260 3.06 -16.33 15.01
CA HIS A 260 3.75 -17.57 15.38
C HIS A 260 3.15 -18.75 14.64
N VAL A 261 4.00 -19.54 13.98
CA VAL A 261 3.59 -20.75 13.26
C VAL A 261 4.03 -21.97 14.06
N SER A 262 3.06 -22.82 14.37
CA SER A 262 3.29 -24.16 14.92
C SER A 262 2.79 -25.22 13.95
N VAL A 263 3.50 -26.34 13.84
CA VAL A 263 3.10 -27.51 13.06
C VAL A 263 3.08 -28.71 13.98
N ASP A 264 1.96 -29.43 13.98
CA ASP A 264 1.68 -30.58 14.85
C ASP A 264 1.93 -30.27 16.34
N GLY A 265 1.55 -29.06 16.75
CA GLY A 265 1.70 -28.56 18.13
C GLY A 265 3.10 -28.06 18.50
N LYS A 266 4.06 -28.11 17.58
CA LYS A 266 5.43 -27.63 17.80
C LYS A 266 5.66 -26.30 17.09
N HIS A 267 6.18 -25.30 17.80
CA HIS A 267 6.62 -24.05 17.20
C HIS A 267 7.71 -24.29 16.14
N VAL A 268 7.57 -23.64 14.97
CA VAL A 268 8.48 -23.76 13.82
C VAL A 268 9.16 -22.43 13.50
N THR A 269 8.38 -21.34 13.49
CA THR A 269 8.89 -20.03 13.11
C THR A 269 8.00 -18.91 13.63
N SER A 270 8.61 -17.76 13.87
CA SER A 270 7.92 -16.52 14.22
C SER A 270 8.28 -15.42 13.24
N PHE A 271 7.26 -14.67 12.80
CA PHE A 271 7.40 -13.57 11.86
C PHE A 271 6.95 -12.27 12.52
N PRO A 272 7.84 -11.28 12.71
CA PRO A 272 7.47 -10.02 13.35
C PRO A 272 6.44 -9.26 12.51
N TYR A 273 5.53 -8.55 13.17
CA TYR A 273 4.61 -7.66 12.46
C TYR A 273 5.40 -6.63 11.67
N ARG A 274 5.07 -6.49 10.39
CA ARG A 274 5.61 -5.41 9.56
C ARG A 274 4.70 -4.21 9.62
N THR A 275 5.30 -3.04 9.70
CA THR A 275 4.59 -1.78 9.55
C THR A 275 3.95 -1.75 8.17
N GLY A 276 2.64 -1.47 8.11
CA GLY A 276 1.86 -1.72 6.90
C GLY A 276 0.46 -2.16 7.24
N PHE A 277 0.36 -3.03 8.25
CA PHE A 277 -0.85 -3.78 8.51
C PHE A 277 -1.13 -3.89 10.00
N SER A 278 -2.40 -3.81 10.35
CA SER A 278 -2.93 -4.24 11.65
C SER A 278 -3.53 -5.64 11.53
N LEU A 279 -3.78 -6.28 12.68
CA LEU A 279 -4.35 -7.63 12.71
C LEU A 279 -5.75 -7.68 12.05
N GLU A 280 -6.50 -6.61 12.21
CA GLU A 280 -7.82 -6.37 11.62
C GLU A 280 -7.80 -6.28 10.09
N ASP A 281 -6.66 -5.96 9.47
CA ASP A 281 -6.53 -5.93 8.01
C ASP A 281 -6.59 -7.34 7.40
N ALA A 282 -6.26 -8.38 8.18
CA ALA A 282 -6.21 -9.78 7.77
C ALA A 282 -7.60 -10.38 7.56
N THR A 283 -8.29 -9.86 6.54
CA THR A 283 -9.69 -10.13 6.20
C THR A 283 -9.88 -11.31 5.26
N GLY A 284 -8.79 -11.87 4.76
CA GLY A 284 -8.80 -13.10 3.96
C GLY A 284 -7.66 -14.03 4.33
N LEU A 285 -7.90 -15.32 4.16
CA LEU A 285 -6.88 -16.35 4.16
C LEU A 285 -6.96 -17.12 2.84
N SER A 286 -5.85 -17.16 2.10
CA SER A 286 -5.71 -17.95 0.88
C SER A 286 -4.69 -19.05 1.07
N ILE A 287 -4.98 -20.25 0.55
CA ILE A 287 -4.03 -21.36 0.51
C ILE A 287 -3.95 -21.85 -0.93
N LYS A 288 -2.74 -21.90 -1.47
CA LYS A 288 -2.48 -22.25 -2.87
C LYS A 288 -1.23 -23.12 -3.02
N GLY A 289 -1.04 -23.70 -4.19
CA GLY A 289 0.08 -24.59 -4.51
C GLY A 289 -0.22 -26.07 -4.25
N ASP A 290 0.84 -26.84 -4.02
CA ASP A 290 0.86 -28.30 -3.96
C ASP A 290 0.40 -28.83 -2.59
N VAL A 291 -0.85 -28.51 -2.21
CA VAL A 291 -1.44 -28.97 -0.95
C VAL A 291 -2.92 -29.31 -1.12
N ASP A 292 -3.31 -30.46 -0.56
CA ASP A 292 -4.70 -30.84 -0.37
C ASP A 292 -5.16 -30.34 0.99
N VAL A 293 -5.96 -29.27 0.99
CA VAL A 293 -6.57 -28.73 2.21
C VAL A 293 -7.78 -29.59 2.60
N HIS A 294 -7.78 -30.08 3.84
CA HIS A 294 -8.88 -30.87 4.41
C HIS A 294 -9.86 -29.99 5.16
N SER A 295 -9.35 -29.10 6.02
CA SER A 295 -10.17 -28.16 6.79
C SER A 295 -9.36 -26.95 7.23
N ILE A 296 -10.05 -25.83 7.40
CA ILE A 296 -9.52 -24.60 7.98
C ILE A 296 -10.45 -24.17 9.11
N TYR A 297 -9.85 -23.76 10.21
CA TYR A 297 -10.54 -23.24 11.38
C TYR A 297 -9.89 -21.96 11.87
N ALA A 298 -10.63 -20.86 11.87
CA ALA A 298 -10.21 -19.59 12.45
C ALA A 298 -11.04 -19.32 13.71
N ALA A 299 -10.39 -18.96 14.81
CA ALA A 299 -11.05 -18.76 16.10
C ALA A 299 -10.37 -17.70 16.95
N SER A 300 -11.06 -17.33 18.05
CA SER A 300 -10.73 -16.15 18.86
C SER A 300 -10.68 -14.89 18.00
N LEU A 301 -11.59 -14.81 17.02
CA LEU A 301 -11.75 -13.69 16.12
C LEU A 301 -12.49 -12.55 16.84
N PRO A 302 -12.27 -11.29 16.43
CA PRO A 302 -12.98 -10.16 17.00
C PRO A 302 -14.50 -10.31 16.78
N THR A 303 -15.29 -10.05 17.82
CA THR A 303 -16.77 -10.11 17.78
C THR A 303 -17.44 -8.83 17.29
N SER A 304 -16.65 -7.81 16.96
CA SER A 304 -17.11 -6.52 16.45
C SER A 304 -16.11 -6.00 15.43
N HIS A 305 -16.62 -5.39 14.36
CA HIS A 305 -15.78 -4.82 13.33
C HIS A 305 -15.16 -3.53 13.89
N PRO A 306 -13.84 -3.32 13.78
CA PRO A 306 -13.24 -2.05 14.20
C PRO A 306 -13.77 -0.81 13.44
N SER A 307 -14.40 -1.01 12.26
CA SER A 307 -15.08 0.03 11.49
C SER A 307 -16.42 0.48 12.05
N PHE A 308 -16.96 -0.17 13.09
CA PHE A 308 -18.17 0.28 13.75
C PHE A 308 -17.92 0.56 15.24
N ALA A 309 -17.58 1.83 15.50
CA ALA A 309 -18.27 2.67 16.48
C ALA A 309 -17.53 3.28 17.70
N PRO A 310 -16.27 2.94 18.07
CA PRO A 310 -15.55 3.82 19.01
C PRO A 310 -14.47 4.69 18.36
N GLN A 311 -13.76 4.22 17.32
CA GLN A 311 -12.57 4.94 16.83
C GLN A 311 -12.87 6.12 15.88
N MET A 312 -13.87 6.04 14.99
CA MET A 312 -14.26 7.22 14.19
C MET A 312 -14.66 8.41 15.07
N HIS A 313 -15.31 8.19 16.22
CA HIS A 313 -15.67 9.27 17.14
C HIS A 313 -14.47 9.77 17.96
N LEU A 314 -13.48 8.91 18.25
CA LEU A 314 -12.24 9.30 18.94
C LEU A 314 -11.24 10.02 18.02
N GLU A 315 -11.33 9.85 16.69
CA GLU A 315 -10.39 10.43 15.72
C GLU A 315 -10.85 11.73 15.06
N LEU A 316 -12.14 12.06 15.11
CA LEU A 316 -12.68 13.34 14.68
C LEU A 316 -12.37 14.42 15.74
N LEU A 317 -11.10 14.71 15.96
CA LEU A 317 -10.67 15.77 16.88
C LEU A 317 -10.44 17.10 16.14
N PRO A 318 -10.85 18.26 16.70
CA PRO A 318 -10.69 19.56 16.06
C PRO A 318 -9.24 19.91 15.69
N GLN A 319 -8.26 19.41 16.43
CA GLN A 319 -6.83 19.65 16.20
C GLN A 319 -6.31 19.14 14.83
N TRP A 320 -7.03 18.18 14.23
CA TRP A 320 -6.68 17.59 12.94
C TRP A 320 -7.39 18.26 11.77
N LYS A 321 -8.28 19.22 12.02
CA LYS A 321 -8.92 19.98 10.94
C LYS A 321 -7.90 20.84 10.21
N ALA A 322 -8.09 21.00 8.90
CA ALA A 322 -7.31 21.97 8.15
C ALA A 322 -7.54 23.39 8.69
N PRO A 323 -6.47 24.18 8.85
CA PRO A 323 -6.63 25.59 9.13
C PRO A 323 -7.35 26.28 7.94
N PRO A 324 -8.14 27.33 8.20
CA PRO A 324 -8.66 28.17 7.13
C PRO A 324 -7.48 28.77 6.34
N ILE A 325 -7.68 28.99 5.05
CA ILE A 325 -6.69 29.67 4.22
C ILE A 325 -6.82 31.17 4.53
N LEU A 326 -5.85 31.71 5.27
CA LEU A 326 -5.87 33.09 5.78
C LEU A 326 -5.05 34.06 4.91
N ASP A 327 -4.08 33.56 4.16
CA ASP A 327 -3.10 34.36 3.42
C ASP A 327 -3.30 34.24 1.90
N VAL A 328 -3.00 35.32 1.19
CA VAL A 328 -2.98 35.44 -0.27
C VAL A 328 -1.61 35.04 -0.84
N ASN A 329 -0.62 34.70 0.01
CA ASN A 329 0.77 34.44 -0.38
C ASN A 329 1.33 33.07 0.05
N VAL A 330 0.56 31.99 -0.16
CA VAL A 330 1.02 30.61 0.11
C VAL A 330 2.30 30.28 -0.68
N GLU A 331 3.36 29.89 0.03
CA GLU A 331 4.67 29.59 -0.58
C GLU A 331 4.66 28.24 -1.31
N LEU A 332 3.94 27.27 -0.74
CA LEU A 332 3.82 25.93 -1.29
C LEU A 332 2.40 25.37 -1.06
N PHE A 333 1.76 24.95 -2.13
CA PHE A 333 0.59 24.08 -2.07
C PHE A 333 1.04 22.63 -2.25
N ILE A 334 0.50 21.70 -1.46
CA ILE A 334 0.75 20.26 -1.56
C ILE A 334 -0.57 19.56 -1.88
N GLY A 335 -0.69 19.02 -3.09
CA GLY A 335 -1.75 18.10 -3.47
C GLY A 335 -1.34 16.67 -3.15
N ILE A 336 -2.13 15.99 -2.32
CA ILE A 336 -1.89 14.62 -1.89
C ILE A 336 -2.87 13.70 -2.63
N LEU A 337 -2.37 12.82 -3.49
CA LEU A 337 -3.20 11.80 -4.12
C LEU A 337 -3.68 10.78 -3.08
N SER A 338 -4.99 10.53 -3.06
CA SER A 338 -5.59 9.52 -2.17
C SER A 338 -6.80 8.84 -2.83
N ALA A 339 -7.31 7.80 -2.19
CA ALA A 339 -8.45 7.00 -2.65
C ALA A 339 -9.57 6.95 -1.59
N GLY A 340 -10.79 6.61 -2.02
CA GLY A 340 -11.97 6.67 -1.16
C GLY A 340 -11.87 5.86 0.14
N ASN A 341 -11.18 4.73 0.12
CA ASN A 341 -11.01 3.84 1.26
C ASN A 341 -9.72 4.07 2.09
N HIS A 342 -8.89 5.06 1.74
CA HIS A 342 -7.61 5.34 2.42
C HIS A 342 -7.75 6.26 3.65
N PHE A 343 -8.75 6.01 4.51
CA PHE A 343 -8.97 6.85 5.70
C PHE A 343 -7.78 6.81 6.67
N ALA A 344 -7.19 5.63 6.87
CA ALA A 344 -6.08 5.44 7.80
C ALA A 344 -4.80 6.18 7.35
N GLU A 345 -4.50 6.15 6.06
CA GLU A 345 -3.40 6.86 5.41
C GLU A 345 -3.58 8.38 5.60
N ARG A 346 -4.76 8.91 5.25
CA ARG A 346 -5.07 10.33 5.46
C ARG A 346 -4.96 10.73 6.93
N MET A 347 -5.47 9.92 7.84
CA MET A 347 -5.35 10.19 9.28
C MET A 347 -3.90 10.14 9.77
N ALA A 348 -3.07 9.24 9.25
CA ALA A 348 -1.66 9.19 9.59
C ALA A 348 -0.91 10.44 9.09
N VAL A 349 -1.18 10.87 7.86
CA VAL A 349 -0.67 12.12 7.31
C VAL A 349 -1.12 13.32 8.17
N ARG A 350 -2.42 13.40 8.52
CA ARG A 350 -2.96 14.41 9.44
C ARG A 350 -2.22 14.42 10.77
N LYS A 351 -2.06 13.27 11.42
CA LYS A 351 -1.43 13.15 12.75
C LYS A 351 0.10 13.32 12.72
N SER A 352 0.73 13.29 11.54
CA SER A 352 2.18 13.38 11.38
C SER A 352 2.60 14.72 10.78
N TRP A 353 3.15 14.73 9.58
CA TRP A 353 3.79 15.89 8.98
C TRP A 353 2.83 17.05 8.68
N MET A 354 1.52 16.81 8.60
CA MET A 354 0.53 17.90 8.56
C MET A 354 0.41 18.71 9.85
N GLN A 355 1.02 18.24 10.95
CA GLN A 355 1.09 19.00 12.20
C GLN A 355 2.26 19.99 12.26
N HIS A 356 3.06 20.04 11.19
CA HIS A 356 4.18 20.95 11.11
C HIS A 356 3.76 22.42 11.16
N LYS A 357 4.58 23.27 11.79
CA LYS A 357 4.33 24.71 12.00
C LYS A 357 3.95 25.46 10.72
N LEU A 358 4.59 25.12 9.59
CA LEU A 358 4.35 25.76 8.28
C LEU A 358 2.94 25.52 7.72
N ILE A 359 2.34 24.38 8.05
CA ILE A 359 0.94 24.11 7.69
C ILE A 359 0.00 24.85 8.62
N LYS A 360 0.32 24.87 9.92
CA LYS A 360 -0.47 25.56 10.95
C LYS A 360 -0.45 27.09 10.79
N SER A 361 0.63 27.67 10.24
CA SER A 361 0.74 29.09 9.90
C SER A 361 0.16 29.45 8.53
N SER A 362 -0.30 28.48 7.74
CA SER A 362 -0.78 28.65 6.36
C SER A 362 0.28 29.09 5.33
N ASP A 363 1.57 29.06 5.68
CA ASP A 363 2.68 29.25 4.70
C ASP A 363 2.69 28.12 3.67
N VAL A 364 2.30 26.92 4.11
CA VAL A 364 2.10 25.72 3.30
C VAL A 364 0.66 25.24 3.45
N VAL A 365 0.01 24.93 2.34
CA VAL A 365 -1.36 24.39 2.34
C VAL A 365 -1.32 22.97 1.78
N ALA A 366 -1.84 22.00 2.52
CA ALA A 366 -1.95 20.61 2.07
C ALA A 366 -3.41 20.18 1.94
N ARG A 367 -3.76 19.49 0.86
CA ARG A 367 -5.12 18.97 0.60
C ARG A 367 -5.05 17.59 -0.06
N PHE A 368 -5.94 16.69 0.34
CA PHE A 368 -6.13 15.39 -0.30
C PHE A 368 -7.03 15.50 -1.52
N PHE A 369 -6.70 14.81 -2.60
CA PHE A 369 -7.50 14.72 -3.82
C PHE A 369 -8.03 13.31 -3.95
N VAL A 370 -9.34 13.16 -3.81
CA VAL A 370 -10.04 11.86 -3.78
C VAL A 370 -11.09 11.84 -4.89
N ALA A 371 -11.03 10.83 -5.75
CA ALA A 371 -12.07 10.57 -6.74
C ALA A 371 -13.11 9.58 -6.19
N LEU A 372 -14.20 9.35 -6.90
CA LEU A 372 -15.33 8.55 -6.41
C LEU A 372 -15.04 7.07 -6.53
N HIS A 373 -15.30 6.34 -5.44
CA HIS A 373 -15.20 4.88 -5.41
C HIS A 373 -16.43 4.22 -6.05
N GLY A 374 -16.28 3.00 -6.58
CA GLY A 374 -17.40 2.19 -7.07
C GLY A 374 -18.48 1.86 -6.04
N ARG A 375 -18.18 2.01 -4.74
CA ARG A 375 -19.08 1.67 -3.63
C ARG A 375 -19.66 2.94 -3.02
N LYS A 376 -20.99 3.00 -2.90
CA LYS A 376 -21.72 4.19 -2.44
C LYS A 376 -21.47 4.51 -0.96
N ASP A 377 -21.34 3.50 -0.11
CA ASP A 377 -21.03 3.64 1.32
C ASP A 377 -19.69 4.33 1.55
N ILE A 378 -18.64 3.95 0.80
CA ILE A 378 -17.34 4.63 0.86
C ILE A 378 -17.49 6.12 0.54
N ASN A 379 -18.21 6.47 -0.53
CA ASN A 379 -18.31 7.86 -0.94
C ASN A 379 -19.11 8.72 0.06
N LEU A 380 -20.09 8.12 0.75
CA LEU A 380 -20.80 8.79 1.84
C LEU A 380 -19.87 9.08 3.02
N ASP A 381 -18.98 8.15 3.36
CA ASP A 381 -18.02 8.35 4.44
C ASP A 381 -16.93 9.36 4.06
N ILE A 382 -16.44 9.35 2.82
CA ILE A 382 -15.58 10.40 2.27
C ILE A 382 -16.22 11.78 2.37
N LYS A 383 -17.51 11.89 2.05
CA LYS A 383 -18.22 13.16 2.17
C LYS A 383 -18.22 13.66 3.62
N LYS A 384 -18.59 12.80 4.59
CA LYS A 384 -18.57 13.16 6.02
C LYS A 384 -17.17 13.58 6.47
N GLU A 385 -16.14 12.86 6.03
CA GLU A 385 -14.75 13.17 6.33
C GLU A 385 -14.34 14.54 5.76
N ALA A 386 -14.66 14.80 4.49
CA ALA A 386 -14.39 16.06 3.81
C ALA A 386 -15.09 17.24 4.51
N ASP A 387 -16.34 17.05 4.91
CA ASP A 387 -17.12 18.05 5.65
C ASP A 387 -16.55 18.33 7.05
N TYR A 388 -16.00 17.31 7.71
CA TYR A 388 -15.45 17.48 9.06
C TYR A 388 -14.07 18.11 9.09
N PHE A 389 -13.12 17.57 8.31
CA PHE A 389 -11.70 17.97 8.36
C PHE A 389 -11.39 19.16 7.45
N GLY A 390 -12.17 19.38 6.38
CA GLY A 390 -11.99 20.52 5.48
C GLY A 390 -10.70 20.46 4.65
N ASP A 391 -10.09 19.28 4.53
CA ASP A 391 -8.82 19.07 3.83
C ASP A 391 -8.91 18.13 2.62
N ILE A 392 -10.11 17.72 2.23
CA ILE A 392 -10.35 16.85 1.07
C ILE A 392 -11.01 17.66 -0.04
N ILE A 393 -10.44 17.55 -1.24
CA ILE A 393 -11.00 18.01 -2.51
C ILE A 393 -11.49 16.78 -3.26
N ILE A 394 -12.80 16.71 -3.46
CA ILE A 394 -13.43 15.61 -4.17
C ILE A 394 -13.39 15.92 -5.66
N VAL A 395 -12.83 15.01 -6.44
CA VAL A 395 -12.81 15.11 -7.91
C VAL A 395 -13.95 14.24 -8.46
N PRO A 396 -14.96 14.81 -9.15
CA PRO A 396 -16.23 14.13 -9.40
C PRO A 396 -16.18 13.17 -10.61
N TYR A 397 -15.19 12.28 -10.66
CA TYR A 397 -15.09 11.17 -11.61
C TYR A 397 -14.87 9.84 -10.89
N MET A 398 -15.13 8.72 -11.56
CA MET A 398 -14.90 7.38 -11.00
C MET A 398 -13.40 7.07 -10.93
N ASP A 399 -12.90 6.78 -9.74
CA ASP A 399 -11.48 6.51 -9.50
C ASP A 399 -11.00 5.28 -10.28
N HIS A 400 -9.87 5.43 -10.96
CA HIS A 400 -9.21 4.38 -11.73
C HIS A 400 -7.74 4.75 -11.86
N TYR A 401 -6.85 3.76 -11.86
CA TYR A 401 -5.39 3.99 -11.83
C TYR A 401 -4.91 4.83 -13.02
N ASP A 402 -5.37 4.51 -14.23
CA ASP A 402 -4.97 5.24 -15.44
C ASP A 402 -5.47 6.69 -15.48
N LEU A 403 -6.40 7.06 -14.59
CA LEU A 403 -6.97 8.40 -14.47
C LEU A 403 -6.29 9.24 -13.40
N VAL A 404 -5.24 8.73 -12.75
CA VAL A 404 -4.43 9.48 -11.78
C VAL A 404 -3.88 10.77 -12.38
N VAL A 405 -3.53 10.77 -13.67
CA VAL A 405 -3.09 11.98 -14.40
C VAL A 405 -4.10 13.14 -14.32
N VAL A 406 -5.40 12.86 -14.25
CA VAL A 406 -6.44 13.89 -14.14
C VAL A 406 -6.50 14.50 -12.73
N LYS A 407 -6.28 13.70 -11.68
CA LYS A 407 -6.11 14.22 -10.32
C LYS A 407 -4.92 15.19 -10.25
N THR A 408 -3.83 14.93 -10.97
CA THR A 408 -2.68 15.85 -11.03
C THR A 408 -3.03 17.18 -11.68
N VAL A 409 -3.83 17.17 -12.76
CA VAL A 409 -4.34 18.43 -13.33
C VAL A 409 -5.24 19.16 -12.32
N ALA A 410 -6.09 18.45 -11.57
CA ALA A 410 -6.92 19.05 -10.52
C ALA A 410 -6.07 19.64 -9.37
N ILE A 411 -4.95 19.02 -9.01
CA ILE A 411 -3.97 19.55 -8.04
C ILE A 411 -3.38 20.88 -8.55
N ALA A 412 -2.94 20.92 -9.81
CA ALA A 412 -2.41 22.13 -10.42
C ALA A 412 -3.46 23.25 -10.44
N GLU A 413 -4.69 22.93 -10.85
CA GLU A 413 -5.83 23.84 -10.93
C GLU A 413 -6.20 24.45 -9.57
N TYR A 414 -6.35 23.61 -8.55
CA TYR A 414 -6.66 24.08 -7.19
C TYR A 414 -5.54 24.94 -6.62
N GLY A 415 -4.27 24.54 -6.85
CA GLY A 415 -3.09 25.28 -6.41
C GLY A 415 -3.04 26.69 -6.97
N ILE A 416 -3.42 26.88 -8.24
CA ILE A 416 -3.39 28.20 -8.90
C ILE A 416 -4.66 29.03 -8.64
N ARG A 417 -5.85 28.42 -8.59
CA ARG A 417 -7.13 29.16 -8.52
C ARG A 417 -7.61 29.41 -7.10
N ASN A 418 -7.56 28.38 -6.26
CA ASN A 418 -8.12 28.43 -4.90
C ASN A 418 -7.07 28.83 -3.86
N VAL A 419 -5.81 28.45 -4.07
CA VAL A 419 -4.72 28.71 -3.12
C VAL A 419 -3.81 29.86 -3.56
N ALA A 420 -3.73 30.13 -4.88
CA ALA A 420 -2.80 31.11 -5.46
C ALA A 420 -1.33 30.88 -5.02
N ALA A 421 -0.92 29.62 -4.94
CA ALA A 421 0.40 29.27 -4.42
C ALA A 421 1.54 29.60 -5.39
N LYS A 422 2.71 29.95 -4.84
CA LYS A 422 3.94 30.20 -5.62
C LYS A 422 4.50 28.92 -6.25
N ASN A 423 4.39 27.81 -5.52
CA ASN A 423 4.84 26.49 -5.95
C ASN A 423 3.78 25.44 -5.62
N ILE A 424 3.70 24.40 -6.43
CA ILE A 424 2.79 23.28 -6.28
C ILE A 424 3.62 22.01 -6.16
N MET A 425 3.43 21.26 -5.09
CA MET A 425 3.97 19.93 -4.89
C MET A 425 2.87 18.89 -5.04
N LYS A 426 3.19 17.80 -5.71
CA LYS A 426 2.39 16.57 -5.71
C LYS A 426 3.10 15.54 -4.83
N CYS A 427 2.34 14.77 -4.05
CA CYS A 427 2.81 13.54 -3.41
C CYS A 427 1.65 12.57 -3.20
N ASP A 428 1.95 11.37 -2.68
CA ASP A 428 0.95 10.33 -2.44
C ASP A 428 0.64 10.20 -0.93
N ASP A 429 -0.50 9.58 -0.60
CA ASP A 429 -0.95 9.39 0.79
C ASP A 429 -0.14 8.38 1.62
N ASP A 430 0.79 7.68 0.99
CA ASP A 430 1.82 6.84 1.60
C ASP A 430 3.22 7.52 1.58
N THR A 431 3.28 8.83 1.34
CA THR A 431 4.51 9.62 1.36
C THR A 431 4.66 10.44 2.65
N PHE A 432 5.77 10.26 3.36
CA PHE A 432 6.17 11.15 4.45
C PHE A 432 6.99 12.32 3.92
N VAL A 433 6.58 13.56 4.22
CA VAL A 433 7.21 14.79 3.69
C VAL A 433 7.93 15.59 4.77
N ARG A 434 9.19 15.97 4.54
CA ARG A 434 9.96 16.85 5.44
C ARG A 434 9.91 18.30 4.97
N LEU A 435 8.87 19.01 5.39
CA LEU A 435 8.53 20.37 4.90
C LEU A 435 9.68 21.39 4.98
N ASP A 436 10.44 21.43 6.08
CA ASP A 436 11.56 22.37 6.21
C ASP A 436 12.61 22.17 5.11
N SER A 437 12.87 20.92 4.72
CA SER A 437 13.82 20.63 3.65
C SER A 437 13.25 20.90 2.27
N ILE A 438 11.97 20.59 2.06
CA ILE A 438 11.28 20.90 0.81
C ILE A 438 11.32 22.40 0.53
N ILE A 439 10.92 23.23 1.50
CA ILE A 439 10.96 24.68 1.38
C ILE A 439 12.39 25.20 1.18
N SER A 440 13.36 24.61 1.87
CA SER A 440 14.77 24.97 1.66
C SER A 440 15.26 24.67 0.26
N GLU A 441 14.81 23.60 -0.40
CA GLU A 441 15.17 23.31 -1.80
C GLU A 441 14.50 24.29 -2.77
N VAL A 442 13.21 24.56 -2.57
CA VAL A 442 12.47 25.54 -3.40
C VAL A 442 13.13 26.91 -3.37
N ARG A 443 13.56 27.38 -2.20
CA ARG A 443 14.19 28.70 -2.03
C ARG A 443 15.57 28.83 -2.70
N LYS A 444 16.24 27.72 -3.05
CA LYS A 444 17.56 27.76 -3.72
C LYS A 444 17.48 28.18 -5.18
N VAL A 445 16.37 27.88 -5.87
CA VAL A 445 16.20 28.16 -7.30
C VAL A 445 16.11 29.68 -7.59
N GLY A 446 15.87 30.49 -6.56
CA GLY A 446 15.78 31.95 -6.68
C GLY A 446 14.40 32.42 -7.12
N ILE A 447 14.07 33.67 -6.80
CA ILE A 447 12.74 34.24 -7.04
C ILE A 447 12.55 34.51 -8.55
N GLY A 448 11.38 34.15 -9.08
CA GLY A 448 10.97 34.49 -10.45
C GLY A 448 11.47 33.53 -11.53
N ARG A 449 12.06 32.40 -11.16
CA ARG A 449 12.46 31.33 -12.09
C ARG A 449 11.46 30.19 -12.05
N SER A 450 11.21 29.59 -13.20
CA SER A 450 10.39 28.37 -13.31
C SER A 450 11.21 27.18 -12.81
N LEU A 451 10.62 26.32 -11.98
CA LEU A 451 11.32 25.21 -11.35
C LEU A 451 10.58 23.90 -11.51
N TYR A 452 11.35 22.82 -11.64
CA TYR A 452 10.89 21.45 -11.51
C TYR A 452 11.86 20.69 -10.61
N ILE A 453 11.41 20.29 -9.43
CA ILE A 453 12.25 19.68 -8.38
C ILE A 453 11.73 18.29 -8.06
N GLY A 454 12.63 17.31 -7.98
CA GLY A 454 12.28 15.94 -7.57
C GLY A 454 13.43 14.96 -7.79
N ASN A 455 13.13 13.66 -7.74
CA ASN A 455 14.07 12.64 -8.18
C ASN A 455 13.93 12.43 -9.69
N MET A 456 14.70 13.18 -10.48
CA MET A 456 14.63 13.15 -11.96
C MET A 456 15.16 11.84 -12.54
N ASN A 457 14.39 11.25 -13.46
CA ASN A 457 14.83 10.22 -14.38
C ASN A 457 15.28 10.86 -15.69
N TYR A 458 16.48 10.50 -16.14
CA TYR A 458 17.06 10.94 -17.40
C TYR A 458 17.17 9.72 -18.32
N HIS A 459 16.83 9.89 -19.60
CA HIS A 459 16.96 8.83 -20.62
C HIS A 459 16.27 7.51 -20.25
N HIS A 460 15.13 7.59 -19.55
CA HIS A 460 14.40 6.40 -19.16
C HIS A 460 13.66 5.81 -20.37
N THR A 461 13.91 4.54 -20.67
CA THR A 461 13.30 3.82 -21.78
C THR A 461 12.00 3.14 -21.33
N PRO A 462 10.89 3.26 -22.08
CA PRO A 462 9.65 2.54 -21.81
C PRO A 462 9.88 1.03 -21.63
N LEU A 463 9.35 0.46 -20.54
CA LEU A 463 9.29 -0.99 -20.41
C LEU A 463 8.31 -1.51 -21.46
N ARG A 464 8.70 -2.55 -22.21
CA ARG A 464 7.85 -3.18 -23.25
C ARG A 464 7.16 -4.45 -22.75
N ASP A 465 7.52 -4.90 -21.56
CA ASP A 465 6.96 -6.05 -20.85
C ASP A 465 6.81 -5.76 -19.35
N GLY A 466 6.06 -6.63 -18.66
CA GLY A 466 5.73 -6.46 -17.24
C GLY A 466 4.52 -5.56 -16.97
N LYS A 467 4.29 -5.24 -15.68
CA LYS A 467 3.10 -4.49 -15.25
C LYS A 467 3.01 -3.10 -15.90
N TRP A 468 4.15 -2.43 -16.03
CA TRP A 468 4.26 -1.07 -16.53
C TRP A 468 4.58 -1.03 -18.04
N ALA A 469 4.26 -2.12 -18.75
CA ALA A 469 4.52 -2.21 -20.19
C ALA A 469 3.77 -1.12 -20.95
N VAL A 470 4.47 -0.51 -21.91
CA VAL A 470 3.95 0.49 -22.83
C VAL A 470 4.23 0.03 -24.24
N THR A 471 3.18 -0.15 -25.03
CA THR A 471 3.33 -0.62 -26.40
C THR A 471 3.92 0.47 -27.30
N TYR A 472 4.42 0.09 -28.48
CA TYR A 472 4.90 1.08 -29.45
C TYR A 472 3.77 1.95 -30.03
N GLU A 473 2.53 1.45 -30.02
CA GLU A 473 1.35 2.26 -30.35
C GLU A 473 1.06 3.32 -29.29
N GLU A 474 1.27 3.02 -28.01
CA GLU A 474 1.11 3.97 -26.91
C GLU A 474 2.27 4.99 -26.85
N TRP A 475 3.50 4.55 -27.13
CA TRP A 475 4.70 5.38 -27.11
C TRP A 475 5.73 4.90 -28.13
N ALA A 476 5.85 5.64 -29.23
CA ALA A 476 6.65 5.27 -30.39
C ALA A 476 8.15 5.56 -30.18
N GLU A 477 8.48 6.56 -29.37
CA GLU A 477 9.85 6.98 -29.09
C GLU A 477 10.58 5.97 -28.19
N GLU A 478 11.90 5.95 -28.25
CA GLU A 478 12.72 5.03 -27.45
C GLU A 478 12.94 5.52 -26.01
N GLU A 479 12.77 6.83 -25.77
CA GLU A 479 12.99 7.46 -24.46
C GLU A 479 11.77 8.29 -24.04
N TYR A 480 11.52 8.35 -22.73
CA TYR A 480 10.65 9.36 -22.13
C TYR A 480 11.38 10.70 -21.98
N PRO A 481 10.64 11.83 -21.97
CA PRO A 481 11.22 13.11 -21.57
C PRO A 481 11.71 13.05 -20.13
N THR A 482 12.58 13.99 -19.73
CA THR A 482 13.04 14.05 -18.34
C THR A 482 11.86 14.31 -17.39
N TYR A 483 11.66 13.42 -16.42
CA TYR A 483 10.55 13.50 -15.48
C TYR A 483 10.98 13.16 -14.04
N ALA A 484 10.34 13.78 -13.05
CA ALA A 484 10.55 13.44 -11.64
C ALA A 484 9.70 12.22 -11.25
N ASN A 485 10.26 11.31 -10.45
CA ASN A 485 9.54 10.14 -9.97
C ASN A 485 8.25 10.51 -9.19
N GLY A 486 7.19 9.70 -9.40
CA GLY A 486 5.86 9.89 -8.83
C GLY A 486 5.73 10.18 -7.33
N PRO A 487 6.58 9.67 -6.41
CA PRO A 487 6.37 9.84 -4.97
C PRO A 487 6.43 11.28 -4.47
N GLY A 488 7.06 12.17 -5.23
CA GLY A 488 6.83 13.58 -5.03
C GLY A 488 7.75 14.47 -5.83
N TYR A 489 7.17 15.53 -6.36
CA TYR A 489 7.86 16.55 -7.13
C TYR A 489 7.19 17.91 -6.94
N ILE A 490 7.89 18.97 -7.33
CA ILE A 490 7.47 20.36 -7.15
C ILE A 490 7.61 21.10 -8.47
N ILE A 491 6.58 21.84 -8.86
CA ILE A 491 6.56 22.74 -10.01
C ILE A 491 6.25 24.18 -9.56
N SER A 492 6.74 25.16 -10.30
CA SER A 492 6.36 26.57 -10.10
C SER A 492 4.94 26.85 -10.61
N SER A 493 4.32 27.93 -10.10
CA SER A 493 2.95 28.35 -10.42
C SER A 493 2.72 28.64 -11.91
N ASP A 494 3.72 29.12 -12.64
CA ASP A 494 3.65 29.38 -14.09
C ASP A 494 3.56 28.09 -14.93
N ILE A 495 4.31 27.05 -14.56
CA ILE A 495 4.19 25.70 -15.15
C ILE A 495 2.78 25.15 -14.87
N ALA A 496 2.28 25.27 -13.63
CA ALA A 496 0.93 24.83 -13.30
C ALA A 496 -0.16 25.58 -14.10
N LYS A 497 -0.01 26.90 -14.29
CA LYS A 497 -0.90 27.70 -15.15
C LYS A 497 -0.86 27.21 -16.60
N PHE A 498 0.33 26.96 -17.14
CA PHE A 498 0.49 26.43 -18.49
C PHE A 498 -0.24 25.10 -18.66
N ILE A 499 -0.08 24.17 -17.71
CA ILE A 499 -0.75 22.86 -17.72
C ILE A 499 -2.28 23.03 -17.74
N VAL A 500 -2.81 23.85 -16.81
CA VAL A 500 -4.27 24.04 -16.70
C VAL A 500 -4.85 24.71 -17.94
N SER A 501 -4.19 25.75 -18.47
CA SER A 501 -4.64 26.42 -19.70
C SER A 501 -4.64 25.48 -20.91
N ASN A 502 -3.56 24.72 -21.13
CA ASN A 502 -3.50 23.78 -22.25
C ASN A 502 -4.50 22.63 -22.10
N PHE A 503 -4.79 22.22 -20.87
CA PHE A 503 -5.81 21.20 -20.60
C PHE A 503 -7.20 21.69 -20.98
N GLU A 504 -7.57 22.90 -20.57
CA GLU A 504 -8.88 23.50 -20.89
C GLU A 504 -9.04 23.78 -22.39
N GLU A 505 -7.95 24.09 -23.08
CA GLU A 505 -7.87 24.26 -24.53
C GLU A 505 -7.78 22.93 -25.30
N HIS A 506 -7.80 21.78 -24.61
CA HIS A 506 -7.68 20.44 -25.18
C HIS A 506 -6.37 20.22 -25.98
N GLN A 507 -5.32 20.98 -25.68
CA GLN A 507 -3.99 20.88 -26.27
C GLN A 507 -3.03 20.02 -25.44
N LEU A 508 -3.36 19.75 -24.17
CA LEU A 508 -2.53 18.95 -23.29
C LEU A 508 -2.63 17.45 -23.63
N LYS A 509 -1.53 16.84 -24.06
CA LYS A 509 -1.44 15.39 -24.28
C LYS A 509 -1.42 14.67 -22.92
N LEU A 510 -2.38 13.77 -22.69
CA LEU A 510 -2.44 12.94 -21.48
C LEU A 510 -1.82 11.57 -21.75
N PHE A 511 -1.15 11.01 -20.74
CA PHE A 511 -0.60 9.67 -20.78
C PHE A 511 -0.86 8.96 -19.43
N LYS A 512 -0.99 7.63 -19.47
CA LYS A 512 -1.42 6.83 -18.30
C LYS A 512 -0.47 6.94 -17.09
N MET A 513 0.84 7.11 -17.37
CA MET A 513 1.82 7.40 -16.32
C MET A 513 1.84 8.90 -16.05
N GLU A 514 1.38 9.26 -14.85
CA GLU A 514 1.18 10.64 -14.41
C GLU A 514 2.49 11.43 -14.29
N ASP A 515 3.55 10.80 -13.79
CA ASP A 515 4.87 11.41 -13.65
C ASP A 515 5.55 11.65 -15.00
N VAL A 516 5.44 10.70 -15.94
CA VAL A 516 5.84 10.88 -17.33
C VAL A 516 5.04 12.00 -17.99
N SER A 517 3.73 12.07 -17.76
CA SER A 517 2.88 13.17 -18.27
C SER A 517 3.37 14.53 -17.78
N MET A 518 3.71 14.65 -16.49
CA MET A 518 4.29 15.88 -15.96
C MET A 518 5.60 16.23 -16.66
N GLY A 519 6.49 15.25 -16.90
CA GLY A 519 7.71 15.44 -17.68
C GLY A 519 7.47 16.00 -19.08
N MET A 520 6.49 15.44 -19.81
CA MET A 520 6.09 15.92 -21.14
C MET A 520 5.61 17.38 -21.10
N TRP A 521 4.80 17.74 -20.11
CA TRP A 521 4.24 19.08 -20.02
C TRP A 521 5.29 20.13 -19.64
N VAL A 522 6.20 19.77 -18.73
CA VAL A 522 7.32 20.64 -18.35
C VAL A 522 8.29 20.82 -19.52
N GLU A 523 8.59 19.75 -20.27
CA GLU A 523 9.42 19.84 -21.47
C GLU A 523 8.79 20.77 -22.52
N GLN A 524 7.49 20.65 -22.75
CA GLN A 524 6.76 21.54 -23.66
C GLN A 524 6.83 23.01 -23.21
N PHE A 525 6.68 23.28 -21.91
CA PHE A 525 6.82 24.63 -21.35
C PHE A 525 8.26 25.16 -21.47
N ASN A 526 9.26 24.29 -21.24
CA ASN A 526 10.68 24.61 -21.28
C ASN A 526 11.14 25.10 -22.66
N ASN A 527 10.46 24.71 -23.74
CA ASN A 527 10.72 25.21 -25.09
C ASN A 527 10.46 26.72 -25.24
N SER A 528 9.62 27.30 -24.37
CA SER A 528 9.27 28.73 -24.40
C SER A 528 9.85 29.52 -23.22
N THR A 529 9.89 28.91 -22.03
CA THR A 529 10.39 29.55 -20.81
C THR A 529 11.33 28.59 -20.09
N ALA A 530 12.59 28.99 -19.90
CA ALA A 530 13.60 28.11 -19.31
C ALA A 530 13.24 27.63 -17.89
N VAL A 531 13.24 26.31 -17.70
CA VAL A 531 12.95 25.63 -16.44
C VAL A 531 14.24 25.16 -15.77
N GLU A 532 14.37 25.41 -14.47
CA GLU A 532 15.44 24.83 -13.67
C GLU A 532 15.02 23.46 -13.12
N TYR A 533 15.64 22.41 -13.65
CA TYR A 533 15.49 21.04 -13.17
C TYR A 533 16.42 20.79 -11.98
N VAL A 534 15.88 20.45 -10.82
CA VAL A 534 16.64 20.15 -9.61
C VAL A 534 16.45 18.68 -9.23
N HIS A 535 17.49 17.89 -9.46
CA HIS A 535 17.51 16.47 -9.11
C HIS A 535 17.98 16.23 -7.67
N SER A 536 17.28 15.37 -6.92
CA SER A 536 17.74 14.88 -5.62
C SER A 536 17.20 13.48 -5.31
N TYR A 537 18.11 12.53 -5.08
CA TYR A 537 17.78 11.17 -4.61
C TYR A 537 17.11 11.15 -3.22
N LYS A 538 17.13 12.27 -2.49
CA LYS A 538 16.43 12.39 -1.20
C LYS A 538 14.91 12.45 -1.36
N PHE A 539 14.40 12.67 -2.57
CA PHE A 539 13.02 12.29 -2.90
C PHE A 539 12.97 10.77 -3.08
N CYS A 540 12.91 10.05 -1.96
CA CYS A 540 13.16 8.61 -1.90
C CYS A 540 11.94 7.82 -2.39
N GLN A 541 12.11 7.09 -3.50
CA GLN A 541 11.00 6.40 -4.17
C GLN A 541 10.71 4.99 -3.64
N PHE A 542 11.67 4.34 -2.98
CA PHE A 542 11.65 2.91 -2.65
C PHE A 542 11.58 2.64 -1.14
N GLY A 543 11.01 3.57 -0.37
CA GLY A 543 10.96 3.48 1.10
C GLY A 543 11.57 4.71 1.75
N CYS A 544 12.55 4.49 2.62
CA CYS A 544 13.19 5.54 3.39
C CYS A 544 14.72 5.40 3.40
N ILE A 545 15.42 6.54 3.30
CA ILE A 545 16.88 6.64 3.43
C ILE A 545 17.25 7.72 4.45
N GLU A 546 18.42 7.66 5.08
CA GLU A 546 18.83 8.71 6.01
C GLU A 546 18.87 10.09 5.32
N GLY A 547 18.29 11.09 5.98
CA GLY A 547 18.27 12.45 5.42
C GLY A 547 17.22 12.70 4.33
N TYR A 548 16.28 11.76 4.09
CA TYR A 548 15.17 11.86 3.13
C TYR A 548 14.42 13.22 3.12
N TYR A 549 14.08 13.74 1.94
CA TYR A 549 13.16 14.88 1.77
C TYR A 549 11.72 14.39 1.74
N THR A 550 11.51 13.32 0.97
CA THR A 550 10.30 12.49 1.01
C THR A 550 10.70 11.04 1.21
N ALA A 551 9.85 10.26 1.88
CA ALA A 551 9.97 8.82 1.98
C ALA A 551 8.65 8.19 1.54
N HIS A 552 8.70 7.42 0.46
CA HIS A 552 7.54 6.78 -0.15
C HIS A 552 7.22 5.41 0.45
N TYR A 553 6.05 4.83 0.15
CA TYR A 553 5.60 3.53 0.64
C TYR A 553 5.65 3.40 2.17
N GLN A 554 5.29 4.48 2.87
CA GLN A 554 5.21 4.52 4.32
C GLN A 554 3.78 4.21 4.75
N SER A 555 3.64 3.10 5.46
CA SER A 555 2.38 2.76 6.13
C SER A 555 1.95 3.83 7.15
N PRO A 556 0.66 3.87 7.53
CA PRO A 556 0.17 4.75 8.58
C PRO A 556 1.05 4.73 9.86
N ARG A 557 1.45 3.53 10.30
CA ARG A 557 2.31 3.36 11.48
C ARG A 557 3.74 3.88 11.27
N GLN A 558 4.32 3.65 10.09
CA GLN A 558 5.63 4.22 9.75
C GLN A 558 5.58 5.75 9.76
N MET A 559 4.55 6.37 9.21
CA MET A 559 4.42 7.83 9.20
C MET A 559 4.43 8.42 10.62
N ILE A 560 3.66 7.84 11.54
CA ILE A 560 3.64 8.27 12.94
C ILE A 560 5.01 8.06 13.59
N CYS A 561 5.62 6.89 13.40
CA CYS A 561 6.94 6.60 13.94
C CYS A 561 8.02 7.57 13.44
N MET A 562 8.00 7.90 12.14
CA MET A 562 8.94 8.84 11.52
C MET A 562 8.73 10.26 12.07
N TRP A 563 7.47 10.65 12.26
CA TRP A 563 7.12 11.92 12.89
C TRP A 563 7.64 12.01 14.32
N ASP A 564 7.40 10.99 15.14
CA ASP A 564 7.84 10.97 16.53
C ASP A 564 9.36 11.05 16.64
N LYS A 565 10.10 10.31 15.78
CA LYS A 565 11.56 10.40 15.72
C LYS A 565 12.01 11.81 15.31
N LEU A 566 11.35 12.43 14.35
CA LEU A 566 11.68 13.78 13.91
C LEU A 566 11.44 14.80 15.03
N GLN A 567 10.31 14.73 15.73
CA GLN A 567 9.95 15.63 16.82
C GLN A 567 10.88 15.48 18.04
N HIS A 568 11.14 14.24 18.48
CA HIS A 568 11.88 13.99 19.72
C HIS A 568 13.40 13.98 19.55
N LYS A 569 13.90 13.47 18.41
CA LYS A 569 15.34 13.31 18.17
C LYS A 569 15.91 14.39 17.26
N GLY A 570 15.06 15.21 16.62
CA GLY A 570 15.48 16.21 15.64
C GLY A 570 16.18 15.63 14.41
N LYS A 571 16.07 14.31 14.18
CA LYS A 571 16.80 13.59 13.13
C LYS A 571 15.82 12.86 12.21
N PRO A 572 16.02 12.95 10.88
CA PRO A 572 15.21 12.24 9.88
C PRO A 572 15.62 10.77 9.79
N LEU A 573 15.10 9.96 10.71
CA LEU A 573 15.43 8.53 10.84
C LEU A 573 14.28 7.66 10.33
N CYS A 574 14.62 6.65 9.54
CA CYS A 574 13.67 5.66 9.06
C CYS A 574 13.11 4.79 10.19
N CYS A 575 11.91 4.28 10.00
CA CYS A 575 11.32 3.25 10.84
C CYS A 575 11.62 1.87 10.25
N ASN A 576 12.03 0.93 11.09
CA ASN A 576 12.56 -0.40 10.74
C ASN A 576 13.98 -0.46 10.18
N ASN A 577 14.88 0.47 10.55
CA ASN A 577 16.30 0.23 10.31
C ASN A 577 16.84 -0.82 11.29
N ARG A 578 17.05 -2.01 10.73
CA ARG A 578 17.69 -3.24 11.23
C ARG A 578 16.74 -4.33 11.69
#